data_AF-B9T909-F1
#
_entry.id   AF-B9T909-F1
#
_cell.length_a   1.000
_cell.length_b   1.000
_cell.length_c   1.000
_cell.angle_alpha   90.00
_cell.angle_beta   90.00
_cell.angle_gamma   90.00
#
_symmetry.space_group_name_H-M   'P 1'
#
loop_
_entity.id
_entity.type
_entity.pdbx_description
1 polymer ?
#
loop_
_entity_poly.entity_id
_entity_poly.type
_entity_poly.pdbx_seq_one_letter_code
_entity_poly.pdbx_strand_id
1 'polypeptide(L)'
;MPLKITYPALEGHQWRIVTGCDPKNTRWSYHNGGSWPVLLRLLTAACIKTGRPTISKRAIELVEQRLSKDGWQESYDGKTGRYIGKQARKYQTWSIAGFGLVKN
;
A
#
# COMPACT_ATOMS: atom_id res chain seq x y z
N MET A 1 1.25 -7.04 0.41
CA MET A 1 0.30 -6.07 -0.19
C MET A 1 1.07 -5.08 -1.06
N PRO A 2 0.83 -5.01 -2.39
CA PRO A 2 1.32 -3.90 -3.20
C PRO A 2 0.41 -2.66 -3.06
N LEU A 3 0.89 -1.44 -3.25
CA LEU A 3 2.28 -1.03 -3.48
C LEU A 3 2.84 -0.30 -2.25
N LYS A 4 4.15 -0.35 -2.03
CA LYS A 4 4.80 0.50 -1.05
C LYS A 4 4.70 1.97 -1.47
N ILE A 5 4.30 2.85 -0.55
CA ILE A 5 4.29 4.29 -0.82
C ILE A 5 5.71 4.84 -0.98
N THR A 6 6.65 4.31 -0.20
CA THR A 6 8.07 4.65 -0.21
C THR A 6 8.90 3.43 0.16
N TYR A 7 10.17 3.41 -0.25
CA TYR A 7 11.14 2.38 0.11
C TYR A 7 12.55 2.98 0.13
N PRO A 8 13.39 2.73 1.18
CA PRO A 8 13.08 1.98 2.40
C PRO A 8 12.30 2.82 3.44
N ALA A 9 11.92 2.21 4.56
CA ALA A 9 11.45 2.94 5.73
C ALA A 9 12.61 3.60 6.49
N LEU A 10 12.36 4.76 7.06
CA LEU A 10 13.22 5.43 8.03
C LEU A 10 13.18 4.66 9.36
N GLU A 11 14.34 4.44 9.95
CA GLU A 11 14.52 3.69 11.21
C GLU A 11 15.46 4.45 12.16
N GLY A 12 15.40 4.15 13.46
CA GLY A 12 16.33 4.68 14.47
C GLY A 12 16.42 6.22 14.48
N HIS A 13 17.65 6.74 14.37
CA HIS A 13 17.91 8.18 14.39
C HIS A 13 17.28 8.92 13.20
N GLN A 14 17.27 8.32 12.00
CA GLN A 14 16.67 8.95 10.83
C GLN A 14 15.16 9.14 11.02
N TRP A 15 14.47 8.15 11.59
CA TRP A 15 13.06 8.30 11.93
C TRP A 15 12.87 9.42 12.96
N ARG A 16 13.62 9.42 14.07
CA ARG A 16 13.50 10.46 15.12
C ARG A 16 13.65 11.87 14.56
N ILE A 17 14.66 12.09 13.70
CA ILE A 17 15.00 13.40 13.16
C ILE A 17 14.01 13.82 12.07
N VAL A 18 13.79 12.97 11.06
CA VAL A 18 13.00 13.34 9.86
C VAL A 18 11.51 13.41 10.17
N THR A 19 10.99 12.52 11.02
CA THR A 19 9.55 12.50 11.34
C THR A 19 9.19 13.29 12.60
N GLY A 20 10.18 13.77 13.36
CA GLY A 20 9.93 14.38 14.67
C GLY A 20 9.34 13.40 15.68
N CYS A 21 9.80 12.15 15.65
CA CYS A 21 9.28 11.05 16.49
C CYS A 21 7.78 10.73 16.29
N ASP A 22 7.23 10.93 15.08
CA ASP A 22 5.80 10.71 14.79
C ASP A 22 5.36 9.24 15.00
N PRO A 23 4.51 8.96 16.01
CA PRO A 23 4.11 7.60 16.39
C PRO A 23 3.17 6.90 15.40
N LYS A 24 2.61 7.63 14.42
CA LYS A 24 1.82 7.05 13.32
C LYS A 24 2.71 6.54 12.20
N ASN A 25 3.88 7.14 12.01
CA ASN A 25 4.83 6.83 10.94
C ASN A 25 6.00 5.96 11.43
N THR A 26 5.72 4.96 12.26
CA THR A 26 6.74 4.00 12.73
C THR A 26 7.32 3.17 11.58
N ARG A 27 8.37 2.40 11.86
CA ARG A 27 9.04 1.52 10.89
C ARG A 27 8.05 0.69 10.05
N TRP A 28 8.10 0.83 8.73
CA TRP A 28 7.24 0.12 7.76
C TRP A 28 5.74 0.32 8.00
N SER A 29 5.33 1.50 8.45
CA SER A 29 3.94 1.84 8.76
C SER A 29 3.51 3.14 8.09
N TYR A 30 2.22 3.22 7.72
CA TYR A 30 1.58 4.42 7.17
C TYR A 30 2.41 5.09 6.04
N HIS A 31 2.86 6.33 6.18
CA HIS A 31 3.68 7.01 5.17
C HIS A 31 5.14 6.55 5.16
N ASN A 32 5.63 5.99 6.27
CA ASN A 32 7.01 5.52 6.42
C ASN A 32 7.16 4.06 5.96
N GLY A 33 7.00 3.83 4.65
CA GLY A 33 7.14 2.51 4.03
C GLY A 33 5.93 1.59 4.23
N GLY A 34 4.74 2.15 4.52
CA GLY A 34 3.48 1.39 4.47
C GLY A 34 3.12 0.97 3.04
N SER A 35 2.30 -0.06 2.92
CA SER A 35 1.71 -0.52 1.65
C SER A 35 0.30 0.03 1.49
N TRP A 36 0.02 0.68 0.36
CA TRP A 36 -1.22 1.41 0.10
C TRP A 36 -1.97 0.84 -1.10
N PRO A 37 -3.14 0.20 -0.91
CA PRO A 37 -3.90 -0.42 -2.00
C PRO A 37 -4.34 0.57 -3.09
N VAL A 38 -4.62 1.83 -2.72
CA VAL A 38 -5.00 2.90 -3.66
C VAL A 38 -3.98 3.12 -4.79
N LEU A 39 -2.70 2.81 -4.56
CA LEU A 39 -1.65 2.97 -5.55
C LEU A 39 -1.73 1.96 -6.70
N LEU A 40 -2.51 0.88 -6.55
CA LEU A 40 -2.68 -0.14 -7.57
C LEU A 40 -3.15 0.47 -8.91
N ARG A 41 -4.05 1.47 -8.88
CA ARG A 41 -4.53 2.14 -10.09
C ARG A 41 -3.42 2.83 -10.87
N LEU A 42 -2.48 3.47 -10.16
CA LEU A 42 -1.37 4.19 -10.79
C LEU A 42 -0.36 3.20 -11.36
N LEU A 43 -0.08 2.12 -10.63
CA LEU A 43 0.75 1.03 -11.13
C LEU A 43 0.15 0.43 -12.43
N THR A 44 -1.15 0.14 -12.44
CA THR A 44 -1.82 -0.42 -13.62
C THR A 44 -1.77 0.55 -14.80
N ALA A 45 -2.07 1.83 -14.60
CA ALA A 45 -1.99 2.84 -15.65
C ALA A 45 -0.57 2.95 -16.23
N ALA A 46 0.46 2.96 -15.38
CA ALA A 46 1.86 2.98 -15.81
C ALA A 46 2.25 1.70 -16.58
N CYS A 47 1.79 0.53 -16.12
CA CYS A 47 2.02 -0.74 -16.80
C CYS A 47 1.39 -0.78 -18.19
N ILE A 48 0.15 -0.27 -18.35
CA ILE A 48 -0.51 -0.14 -19.66
C ILE A 48 0.31 0.78 -20.56
N LYS A 49 0.64 1.99 -20.07
CA LYS A 49 1.39 3.00 -20.85
C LYS A 49 2.76 2.50 -21.30
N THR A 50 3.40 1.65 -20.52
CA THR A 50 4.75 1.13 -20.80
C THR A 50 4.77 -0.25 -21.46
N GLY A 51 3.60 -0.81 -21.79
CA GLY A 51 3.51 -2.14 -22.41
C GLY A 51 3.93 -3.30 -21.49
N ARG A 52 3.75 -3.17 -20.17
CA ARG A 52 4.13 -4.17 -19.15
C ARG A 52 2.94 -4.73 -18.36
N PRO A 53 1.91 -5.32 -19.01
CA PRO A 53 0.67 -5.74 -18.35
C PRO A 53 0.86 -6.90 -17.35
N THR A 54 1.93 -7.68 -17.46
CA THR A 54 2.22 -8.80 -16.54
C THR A 54 2.46 -8.32 -15.11
N ILE A 55 3.07 -7.14 -14.93
CA ILE A 55 3.33 -6.55 -13.61
C ILE A 55 2.02 -6.16 -12.93
N SER A 56 1.12 -5.48 -13.64
CA SER A 56 -0.17 -5.08 -13.09
C SER A 56 -1.07 -6.28 -12.81
N LYS A 57 -1.11 -7.29 -13.68
CA LYS A 57 -1.85 -8.54 -13.45
C LYS A 57 -1.44 -9.22 -12.14
N ARG A 58 -0.13 -9.41 -11.94
CA ARG A 58 0.41 -9.99 -10.71
C ARG A 58 0.07 -9.15 -9.47
N ALA A 59 0.12 -7.82 -9.58
CA ALA A 59 -0.23 -6.94 -8.47
C ALA A 59 -1.72 -7.04 -8.11
N ILE A 60 -2.60 -7.09 -9.12
CA ILE A 60 -4.05 -7.25 -8.93
C ILE A 60 -4.34 -8.58 -8.23
N GLU A 61 -3.76 -9.70 -8.69
CA GLU A 61 -3.91 -11.03 -8.07
C GLU A 61 -3.54 -11.01 -6.58
N LEU A 62 -2.42 -10.38 -6.22
CA LEU A 62 -1.98 -10.28 -4.82
C LEU A 62 -2.91 -9.44 -3.94
N VAL A 63 -3.53 -8.38 -4.49
CA VAL A 63 -4.48 -7.53 -3.77
C VAL A 63 -5.81 -8.27 -3.60
N GLU A 64 -6.28 -8.92 -4.66
CA GLU A 64 -7.56 -9.65 -4.70
C GLU A 64 -7.65 -10.77 -3.66
N GLN A 65 -6.54 -11.45 -3.37
CA GLN A 65 -6.50 -12.52 -2.38
C GLN A 65 -6.98 -12.12 -0.98
N ARG A 66 -6.88 -10.82 -0.63
CA ARG A 66 -7.05 -10.38 0.77
C ARG A 66 -7.74 -9.03 1.00
N LEU A 67 -7.75 -8.09 0.05
CA LEU A 67 -8.25 -6.73 0.32
C LEU A 67 -9.71 -6.73 0.79
N SER A 68 -10.57 -7.54 0.17
CA SER A 68 -11.98 -7.67 0.58
C SER A 68 -12.12 -8.39 1.94
N LYS A 69 -11.40 -9.50 2.13
CA LYS A 69 -11.40 -10.30 3.38
C LYS A 69 -10.93 -9.49 4.59
N ASP A 70 -9.97 -8.60 4.38
CA ASP A 70 -9.45 -7.71 5.41
C ASP A 70 -10.38 -6.52 5.69
N GLY A 71 -11.48 -6.35 4.94
CA GLY A 71 -12.41 -5.23 5.12
C GLY A 71 -11.94 -3.92 4.50
N TRP A 72 -11.31 -3.99 3.32
CA TRP A 72 -10.95 -2.83 2.48
C TRP A 72 -10.11 -1.78 3.22
N GLN A 73 -8.97 -2.23 3.72
CA GLN A 73 -8.08 -1.44 4.57
C GLN A 73 -7.49 -0.22 3.86
N GLU A 74 -7.31 0.86 4.61
CA GLU A 74 -6.61 2.07 4.16
C GLU A 74 -5.13 1.79 3.82
N SER A 75 -4.43 1.05 4.67
CA SER A 75 -3.01 0.73 4.51
C SER A 75 -2.63 -0.59 5.20
N TYR A 76 -1.44 -1.08 4.88
CA TYR A 76 -0.85 -2.32 5.40
C TYR A 76 0.59 -2.09 5.85
N ASP A 77 0.96 -2.69 6.98
CA ASP A 77 2.24 -2.48 7.64
C ASP A 77 3.19 -3.68 7.50
N GLY A 78 4.47 -3.42 7.82
CA GLY A 78 5.57 -4.38 7.76
C GLY A 78 6.28 -4.40 6.40
N LYS A 79 7.51 -4.93 6.36
CA LYS A 79 8.39 -4.94 5.19
C LYS A 79 7.69 -5.42 3.90
N THR A 80 6.81 -6.43 4.01
CA THR A 80 6.08 -7.03 2.88
C THR A 80 4.60 -6.61 2.81
N GLY A 81 4.14 -5.75 3.72
CA GLY A 81 2.72 -5.39 3.85
C GLY A 81 1.87 -6.60 4.22
N ARG A 82 2.32 -7.39 5.21
CA ARG A 82 1.64 -8.61 5.67
C ARG A 82 0.53 -8.29 6.67
N TYR A 83 0.72 -7.26 7.48
CA TYR A 83 -0.15 -6.88 8.58
C TYR A 83 -1.11 -5.77 8.14
N ILE A 84 -2.33 -5.76 8.69
CA ILE A 84 -3.24 -4.61 8.58
C ILE A 84 -2.56 -3.41 9.24
N GLY A 85 -2.71 -2.22 8.66
CA GLY A 85 -2.06 -1.01 9.17
C GLY A 85 -2.45 -0.71 10.61
N LYS A 86 -1.49 -0.29 11.43
CA LYS A 86 -1.63 -0.06 12.88
C LYS A 86 -2.86 0.81 13.24
N GLN A 87 -3.18 1.78 12.40
CA GLN A 87 -4.34 2.67 12.55
C GLN A 87 -5.17 2.73 11.25
N ALA A 88 -5.14 1.67 10.44
CA ALA A 88 -5.86 1.65 9.17
C ALA A 88 -7.37 1.66 9.37
N ARG A 89 -8.07 2.52 8.63
CA ARG A 89 -9.53 2.51 8.57
C ARG A 89 -10.02 1.40 7.64
N LYS A 90 -11.10 0.72 8.05
CA LYS A 90 -11.84 -0.22 7.21
C LYS A 90 -12.71 0.52 6.21
N TYR A 91 -13.07 -0.14 5.11
CA TYR A 91 -13.96 0.39 4.07
C TYR A 91 -13.49 1.74 3.52
N GLN A 92 -12.18 1.88 3.39
CA GLN A 92 -11.59 3.11 2.92
C GLN A 92 -11.93 3.30 1.42
N THR A 93 -12.65 4.39 1.11
CA THR A 93 -13.24 4.64 -0.21
C THR A 93 -12.24 4.54 -1.35
N TRP A 94 -11.04 5.11 -1.19
CA TRP A 94 -10.03 5.07 -2.25
C TRP A 94 -9.38 3.70 -2.46
N SER A 95 -9.45 2.80 -1.48
CA SER A 95 -8.91 1.44 -1.57
C SER A 95 -9.88 0.60 -2.39
N ILE A 96 -11.18 0.78 -2.14
CA ILE A 96 -12.27 0.18 -2.91
C ILE A 96 -12.22 0.69 -4.35
N ALA A 97 -12.26 2.01 -4.55
CA ALA A 97 -12.29 2.62 -5.87
C ALA A 97 -11.03 2.31 -6.68
N GLY A 98 -9.85 2.38 -6.07
CA GLY A 98 -8.58 2.08 -6.73
C GLY A 98 -8.49 0.63 -7.24
N PHE A 99 -9.07 -0.32 -6.49
CA PHE A 99 -9.17 -1.72 -6.92
C PHE A 99 -10.26 -1.92 -7.99
N GLY A 100 -11.45 -1.34 -7.80
CA GLY A 100 -12.56 -1.44 -8.75
C GLY A 100 -12.22 -0.91 -10.15
N LEU A 101 -11.42 0.14 -10.25
CA LEU A 101 -10.99 0.72 -11.54
C LEU A 101 -10.05 -0.17 -12.36
N VAL A 102 -9.39 -1.14 -11.72
CA VAL A 102 -8.40 -2.01 -12.39
C VAL A 102 -8.85 -3.46 -12.50
N LYS A 103 -9.92 -3.82 -11.81
CA LYS A 103 -10.50 -5.16 -11.86
C LYS A 103 -11.54 -5.21 -12.98
N ASN A 104 -11.09 -5.61 -14.15
CA ASN A 104 -11.93 -6.02 -15.28
C ASN A 104 -11.61 -7.45 -15.65
#